data_AF-A0A903VK85-F1
#
_entry.id   AF-A0A903VK85-F1
#
_cell.length_a   1.000
_cell.length_b   1.000
_cell.length_c   1.000
_cell.angle_alpha   90.00
_cell.angle_beta   90.00
_cell.angle_gamma   90.00
#
_symmetry.space_group_name_H-M   'P 1'
#
loop_
_entity.id
_entity.type
_entity.pdbx_description
1 polymer ?
#
loop_
_entity_poly.entity_id
_entity_poly.type
_entity_poly.pdbx_seq_one_letter_code
_entity_poly.pdbx_strand_id
1 'polypeptide(L)'
;MSETIACTPESAVFEAPQLQFNEEGWGPCELPDAFKDIPYQPFSKSDRLGKISDWTGTAQTDKKYPNKYASQFGGGNQYAYYHEEDETTFHLVDSARIQKQPHQRGRFRGNLRNQR
;
A
#
# COMPACT_ATOMS: atom_id res chain seq x y z
N MET A 1 60.40 -37.04 10.64
CA MET A 1 59.63 -35.86 10.21
C MET A 1 58.40 -35.83 11.09
N SER A 2 58.40 -34.96 12.10
CA SER A 2 57.36 -34.94 13.14
C SER A 2 56.41 -33.79 12.84
N GLU A 3 55.24 -34.10 12.29
CA GLU A 3 54.18 -33.12 12.08
C GLU A 3 53.57 -32.76 13.43
N THR A 4 53.68 -31.49 13.81
CA THR A 4 53.07 -30.97 15.03
C THR A 4 51.68 -30.49 14.65
N ILE A 5 50.65 -31.24 15.04
CA ILE A 5 49.26 -30.83 14.87
C ILE A 5 49.01 -29.67 15.85
N ALA A 6 48.90 -28.45 15.33
CA ALA A 6 48.53 -27.29 16.11
C ALA A 6 47.07 -27.45 16.57
N CYS A 7 46.88 -27.80 17.84
CA CYS A 7 45.59 -27.77 18.50
C CYS A 7 45.29 -26.30 18.85
N THR A 8 44.59 -25.58 17.97
CA THR A 8 43.98 -24.30 18.35
C THR A 8 42.71 -24.62 19.14
N PRO A 9 42.63 -24.30 20.45
CA PRO A 9 41.37 -24.35 21.14
C PRO A 9 40.49 -23.25 20.56
N GLU A 10 39.50 -23.62 19.76
CA GLU A 10 38.44 -22.71 19.31
C GLU A 10 37.58 -22.38 20.55
N SER A 11 38.05 -21.41 21.35
CA SER A 11 37.37 -20.97 22.56
C SER A 11 36.10 -20.24 22.17
N ALA A 12 34.94 -20.75 22.59
CA ALA A 12 33.68 -20.04 22.41
C ALA A 12 33.75 -18.67 23.10
N VAL A 13 33.50 -17.61 22.34
CA VAL A 13 33.47 -16.23 22.84
C VAL A 13 32.07 -15.95 23.39
N PHE A 14 32.02 -15.46 24.64
CA PHE A 14 30.81 -14.95 25.25
C PHE A 14 30.92 -13.43 25.42
N GLU A 15 30.07 -12.69 24.74
CA GLU A 15 29.93 -11.25 24.92
C GLU A 15 28.75 -10.98 25.85
N ALA A 16 29.00 -10.23 26.92
CA ALA A 16 27.96 -9.88 27.87
C ALA A 16 26.92 -8.95 27.20
N PRO A 17 25.61 -9.23 27.32
CA PRO A 17 24.59 -8.37 26.75
C PRO A 17 24.55 -7.02 27.46
N GLN A 18 24.26 -5.97 26.71
CA GLN A 18 24.02 -4.65 27.28
C GLN A 18 22.69 -4.66 28.03
N LEU A 19 22.70 -4.22 29.29
CA LEU A 19 21.53 -4.15 30.15
C LEU A 19 21.19 -2.69 30.44
N GLN A 20 19.91 -2.38 30.41
CA GLN A 20 19.39 -1.07 30.83
C GLN A 20 19.57 -0.89 32.35
N PHE A 21 19.92 0.33 32.77
CA PHE A 21 20.13 0.69 34.17
C PHE A 21 19.10 1.75 34.59
N ASN A 22 18.47 1.54 35.75
CA ASN A 22 17.43 2.41 36.29
C ASN A 22 17.78 2.70 37.76
N GLU A 23 18.21 3.93 38.06
CA GLU A 23 18.67 4.34 39.41
C GLU A 23 17.52 4.42 40.43
N GLU A 24 16.34 4.89 40.00
CA GLU A 24 15.25 5.26 40.90
C GLU A 24 14.11 4.24 40.98
N GLY A 25 14.16 3.15 40.19
CA GLY A 25 13.03 2.23 40.12
C GLY A 25 13.32 0.86 39.52
N TRP A 26 12.26 0.05 39.49
CA TRP A 26 12.26 -1.30 38.93
C TRP A 26 11.30 -1.32 37.74
N GLY A 27 11.84 -1.40 36.53
CA GLY A 27 11.04 -1.47 35.31
C GLY A 27 11.76 -0.91 34.07
N PRO A 28 11.11 -0.96 32.90
CA PRO A 28 11.62 -0.36 31.66
C PRO A 28 11.84 1.14 31.85
N CYS A 29 13.03 1.63 31.49
CA CYS A 29 13.37 3.06 31.59
C CYS A 29 13.35 3.76 30.23
N GLU A 30 13.51 3.02 29.12
CA GLU A 30 13.59 3.58 27.77
C GLU A 30 12.75 2.77 26.78
N LEU A 31 12.25 3.47 25.76
CA LEU A 31 11.66 2.84 24.57
C LEU A 31 12.80 2.25 23.73
N PRO A 32 12.69 1.00 23.25
CA PRO A 32 13.67 0.43 22.35
C PRO A 32 13.87 1.33 21.12
N ASP A 33 15.13 1.56 20.73
CA ASP A 33 15.48 2.43 19.59
C ASP A 33 14.73 2.06 18.30
N ALA A 34 14.47 0.77 18.10
CA ALA A 34 13.74 0.26 16.94
C ALA A 34 12.32 0.83 16.77
N PHE A 35 11.70 1.34 17.84
CA PHE A 35 10.33 1.85 17.82
C PHE A 35 10.20 3.33 18.18
N LYS A 36 11.31 4.01 18.49
CA LYS A 36 11.30 5.40 18.98
C LYS A 36 10.72 6.38 17.97
N ASP A 37 11.02 6.18 16.69
CA ASP A 37 10.67 7.10 15.60
C ASP A 37 9.52 6.60 14.72
N ILE A 38 8.78 5.58 15.18
CA ILE A 38 7.71 4.94 14.40
C ILE A 38 6.39 5.05 15.17
N PRO A 39 5.31 5.60 14.56
CA PRO A 39 4.00 5.62 15.19
C PRO A 39 3.53 4.20 15.56
N TYR A 40 3.24 3.99 16.85
CA TYR A 40 2.76 2.69 17.31
C TYR A 40 1.36 2.40 16.76
N GLN A 41 1.21 1.24 16.12
CA GLN A 41 -0.09 0.69 15.75
C GLN A 41 -0.11 -0.82 16.02
N PRO A 42 -1.06 -1.34 16.83
CA PRO A 42 -1.16 -2.77 17.09
C PRO A 42 -1.59 -3.51 15.82
N PHE A 43 -1.11 -4.74 15.66
CA PHE A 43 -1.51 -5.64 14.58
C PHE A 43 -1.36 -7.09 15.01
N SER A 44 -2.06 -8.01 14.34
CA SER A 44 -1.81 -9.45 14.47
C SER A 44 -1.23 -10.02 13.19
N LYS A 45 -0.15 -10.80 13.32
CA LYS A 45 0.43 -11.56 12.18
C LYS A 45 -0.51 -12.66 11.67
N SER A 46 -1.51 -13.04 12.45
CA SER A 46 -2.53 -14.03 12.06
C SER A 46 -3.69 -13.42 11.28
N ASP A 47 -3.77 -12.10 11.18
CA ASP A 47 -4.87 -11.44 10.47
C ASP A 47 -4.85 -11.85 8.99
N ARG A 48 -6.05 -12.06 8.44
CA ARG A 48 -6.19 -12.47 7.05
C ARG A 48 -5.83 -11.30 6.13
N LEU A 49 -4.96 -11.58 5.15
CA LEU A 49 -4.56 -10.64 4.12
C LEU A 49 -5.36 -10.83 2.82
N GLY A 50 -5.32 -9.84 1.92
CA GLY A 50 -5.94 -9.92 0.59
C GLY A 50 -7.26 -9.17 0.40
N LYS A 51 -7.56 -8.18 1.25
CA LYS A 51 -8.69 -7.27 1.03
C LYS A 51 -8.37 -6.33 -0.14
N ILE A 52 -9.23 -6.32 -1.14
CA ILE A 52 -9.16 -5.38 -2.28
C ILE A 52 -9.83 -4.05 -1.93
N SER A 53 -9.31 -2.96 -2.50
CA SER A 53 -9.92 -1.63 -2.46
C SER A 53 -10.38 -1.27 -3.87
N ASP A 54 -11.61 -0.77 -3.99
CA ASP A 54 -12.24 -0.40 -5.25
C ASP A 54 -12.97 0.93 -5.08
N TRP A 55 -12.59 1.93 -5.89
CA TRP A 55 -13.18 3.27 -5.86
C TRP A 55 -14.58 3.32 -6.50
N THR A 56 -14.93 2.34 -7.34
CA THR A 56 -16.27 2.22 -7.95
C THR A 56 -17.28 1.55 -7.02
N GLY A 57 -16.82 0.90 -5.95
CA GLY A 57 -17.66 0.16 -4.99
C GLY A 57 -18.28 -1.14 -5.52
N THR A 58 -17.97 -1.54 -6.75
CA THR A 58 -18.58 -2.72 -7.40
C THR A 58 -18.03 -4.05 -6.89
N ALA A 59 -16.83 -4.06 -6.33
CA ALA A 59 -16.18 -5.29 -5.88
C ALA A 59 -16.70 -5.84 -4.52
N GLN A 60 -17.52 -5.08 -3.78
CA GLN A 60 -17.99 -5.40 -2.43
C GLN A 60 -19.43 -5.94 -2.40
N THR A 61 -19.82 -6.79 -3.36
CA THR A 61 -21.21 -7.27 -3.47
C THR A 61 -21.64 -8.22 -2.34
N ASP A 62 -20.72 -8.99 -1.77
CA ASP A 62 -21.02 -9.92 -0.69
C ASP A 62 -20.50 -9.42 0.67
N LYS A 63 -21.45 -8.93 1.48
CA LYS A 63 -21.26 -8.41 2.84
C LYS A 63 -20.54 -9.37 3.80
N LYS A 64 -20.42 -10.65 3.47
CA LYS A 64 -19.72 -11.66 4.30
C LYS A 64 -18.20 -11.58 4.20
N TYR A 65 -17.65 -11.03 3.12
CA TYR A 65 -16.19 -10.93 2.93
C TYR A 65 -15.49 -9.84 3.74
N PRO A 66 -16.00 -8.59 3.87
CA PRO A 66 -15.29 -7.54 4.59
C PRO A 66 -15.04 -7.89 6.07
N ASN A 67 -15.95 -8.62 6.71
CA ASN A 67 -15.78 -9.05 8.11
C ASN A 67 -14.62 -10.03 8.32
N LYS A 68 -14.16 -10.72 7.27
CA LYS A 68 -13.06 -11.70 7.38
C LYS A 68 -11.68 -11.05 7.47
N TYR A 69 -11.58 -9.78 7.11
CA TYR A 69 -10.33 -9.00 7.09
C TYR A 69 -10.30 -7.93 8.18
N ALA A 70 -11.32 -7.87 9.04
CA ALA A 70 -11.33 -6.98 10.18
C ALA A 70 -10.39 -7.52 11.27
N SER A 71 -9.43 -6.70 11.71
CA SER A 71 -8.56 -7.06 12.82
C SER A 71 -9.33 -7.00 14.14
N GLN A 72 -9.15 -8.01 14.99
CA GLN A 72 -9.76 -8.06 16.32
C GLN A 72 -8.93 -7.31 17.38
N PHE A 73 -7.64 -7.14 17.14
CA PHE A 73 -6.67 -6.66 18.14
C PHE A 73 -6.44 -5.15 18.16
N GLY A 74 -7.10 -4.41 17.27
CA GLY A 74 -7.10 -2.95 17.28
C GLY A 74 -7.29 -2.34 15.90
N GLY A 75 -8.27 -1.45 15.78
CA GLY A 75 -8.42 -0.56 14.62
C GLY A 75 -7.69 0.76 14.90
N GLY A 76 -6.40 0.80 14.64
CA GLY A 76 -5.61 2.03 14.65
C GLY A 76 -5.67 2.74 13.29
N ASN A 77 -5.67 4.07 13.32
CA ASN A 77 -5.69 4.92 12.12
C ASN A 77 -4.42 5.79 12.01
N GLN A 78 -3.34 5.43 12.72
CA GLN A 78 -2.07 6.16 12.71
C GLN A 78 -1.46 6.24 11.31
N TYR A 79 -1.71 5.22 10.48
CA TYR A 79 -1.29 5.15 9.08
C TYR A 79 -2.46 5.35 8.09
N ALA A 80 -3.57 5.96 8.53
CA ALA A 80 -4.72 6.22 7.66
C ALA A 80 -4.60 7.57 6.95
N TYR A 81 -5.05 7.61 5.70
CA TYR A 81 -5.25 8.84 4.95
C TYR A 81 -6.74 9.15 4.85
N TYR A 82 -7.11 10.40 5.13
CA TYR A 82 -8.47 10.91 4.97
C TYR A 82 -8.48 11.93 3.85
N HIS A 83 -9.35 11.70 2.87
CA HIS A 83 -9.56 12.62 1.76
C HIS A 83 -10.75 13.51 2.09
N GLU A 84 -10.53 14.83 2.22
CA GLU A 84 -11.56 15.79 2.66
C GLU A 84 -12.30 16.46 1.49
N GLU A 85 -11.77 16.39 0.28
CA GLU A 85 -12.31 17.09 -0.89
C GLU A 85 -13.27 16.24 -1.71
N ASP A 86 -14.31 16.88 -2.26
CA ASP A 86 -15.28 16.23 -3.17
C ASP A 86 -14.78 16.28 -4.62
N GLU A 87 -14.10 15.20 -5.04
CA GLU A 87 -13.55 15.03 -6.39
C GLU A 87 -14.61 15.06 -7.50
N THR A 88 -15.91 14.90 -7.17
CA THR A 88 -16.99 14.91 -8.17
C THR A 88 -17.28 16.30 -8.75
N THR A 89 -16.71 17.34 -8.14
CA THR A 89 -16.91 18.73 -8.54
C THR A 89 -16.05 19.14 -9.74
N PHE A 90 -14.93 18.44 -9.97
CA PHE A 90 -13.98 18.77 -11.03
C PHE A 90 -14.44 18.22 -12.38
N HIS A 91 -14.38 19.08 -13.40
CA HIS A 91 -14.71 18.71 -14.77
C HIS A 91 -13.45 18.77 -15.64
N LEU A 92 -13.19 17.71 -16.40
CA LEU A 92 -12.10 17.70 -17.37
C LEU A 92 -12.47 18.59 -18.57
N VAL A 93 -11.69 19.64 -18.82
CA VAL A 93 -11.87 20.50 -20.00
C VAL A 93 -11.25 19.83 -21.23
N ASP A 94 -12.04 19.65 -22.29
CA ASP A 94 -11.52 19.16 -23.57
C ASP A 94 -10.66 20.24 -24.24
N SER A 95 -9.38 19.94 -24.45
CA SER A 95 -8.41 20.79 -25.17
C SER A 95 -8.09 20.28 -26.57
N ALA A 96 -8.74 19.19 -27.01
CA ALA A 96 -8.54 18.65 -28.34
C ALA A 96 -9.05 19.65 -29.40
N ARG A 97 -8.25 19.88 -30.44
CA ARG A 97 -8.73 20.62 -31.62
C ARG A 97 -9.79 19.78 -32.31
N ILE A 98 -11.03 20.28 -32.32
CA ILE A 98 -12.13 19.70 -33.10
C ILE A 98 -11.69 19.64 -34.57
N GLN A 99 -11.34 18.44 -35.04
CA GLN A 99 -11.09 18.20 -36.46
C GLN A 99 -12.43 18.27 -37.17
N LYS A 100 -12.80 19.47 -37.66
CA LYS A 100 -14.00 19.65 -38.49
C LYS A 100 -13.86 18.71 -39.68
N GLN A 101 -14.83 17.82 -39.87
CA GLN A 101 -14.88 17.01 -41.08
C GLN A 101 -14.83 17.97 -42.28
N PRO A 102 -13.96 17.72 -43.27
CA PRO A 102 -13.86 18.60 -44.42
C PRO A 102 -15.24 18.73 -45.03
N HIS A 103 -15.81 19.94 -45.02
CA HIS A 103 -17.08 20.21 -45.67
C HIS A 103 -16.99 19.70 -47.11
N GLN A 104 -17.68 18.60 -47.41
CA GLN A 104 -17.94 18.21 -48.79
C GLN A 104 -18.81 19.31 -49.39
N ARG A 105 -18.15 20.31 -49.96
CA ARG A 105 -18.79 21.26 -50.87
C ARG A 105 -19.45 20.44 -51.96
N GLY A 106 -20.75 20.68 -52.10
CA GLY A 106 -21.67 19.91 -52.93
C GLY A 106 -21.06 19.42 -54.24
N ARG A 107 -21.09 18.11 -54.42
CA ARG A 107 -21.12 17.49 -55.74
C ARG A 107 -22.53 17.01 -55.99
N PHE A 108 -23.40 17.97 -56.29
CA PHE A 108 -24.52 17.71 -57.21
C PHE A 108 -23.90 17.21 -58.53
N ARG A 109 -23.97 15.90 -58.76
CA ARG A 109 -24.00 15.25 -60.07
C ARG A 109 -25.00 14.11 -59.87
N GLY A 110 -26.28 14.35 -60.11
CA GLY A 110 -26.82 14.46 -61.47
C GLY A 110 -27.52 13.14 -61.76
N ASN A 111 -28.85 13.17 -61.78
CA ASN A 111 -29.73 12.07 -62.17
C ASN A 111 -29.14 11.25 -63.32
N LEU A 112 -28.89 9.96 -63.10
CA LEU A 112 -29.02 8.95 -64.14
C LEU A 112 -30.21 8.06 -63.80
N ARG A 113 -31.32 8.46 -64.40
CA ARG A 113 -32.60 7.79 -64.53
C ARG A 113 -32.43 6.60 -65.48
N ASN A 114 -32.96 5.44 -65.06
CA ASN A 114 -33.29 4.24 -65.84
C ASN A 114 -32.13 3.48 -66.52
N GLN A 115 -32.12 2.16 -66.37
CA GLN A 115 -32.59 1.23 -67.41
C GLN A 115 -32.45 -0.23 -66.95
N ARG A 116 -33.60 -0.91 -66.91
CA ARG A 116 -33.84 -2.37 -67.00
C ARG A 116 -33.66 -3.19 -65.72
#